data_AF-A0A9X6ZWR9-F1
#
_entry.id   AF-A0A9X6ZWR9-F1
#
_cell.length_a   1.000
_cell.length_b   1.000
_cell.length_c   1.000
_cell.angle_alpha   90.00
_cell.angle_beta   90.00
_cell.angle_gamma   90.00
#
_symmetry.space_group_name_H-M   'P 1'
#
loop_
_entity.id
_entity.type
_entity.pdbx_description
1 polymer ?
#
loop_
_entity_poly.entity_id
_entity_poly.type
_entity_poly.pdbx_seq_one_letter_code
_entity_poly.pdbx_strand_id
1 'polypeptide(L)'
;MYYKLDFLLQYLDHKEMPCTFVLQGGKVVKGIVDGRDEYTIYVQSEEKTHCLFKGSIMDIIPAEKLDLKAIQAITYKWNNEQKKKEKSQKNNIF
;
A
#
# COMPACT_ATOMS: atom_id res chain seq x y z
N MET A 1 3.00 16.97 9.81
CA MET A 1 3.61 16.15 8.75
C MET A 1 2.51 15.29 8.16
N TYR A 2 2.17 15.49 6.88
CA TYR A 2 1.10 14.74 6.22
C TYR A 2 1.69 13.49 5.57
N TYR A 3 1.21 12.32 5.96
CA TYR A 3 1.53 11.08 5.26
C TYR A 3 0.59 10.94 4.06
N LYS A 4 1.15 10.75 2.86
CA LYS A 4 0.35 10.37 1.69
C LYS A 4 -0.17 8.95 1.91
N LEU A 5 -1.41 8.69 1.49
CA LEU A 5 -2.03 7.36 1.57
C LEU A 5 -1.11 6.28 0.97
N ASP A 6 -0.46 6.56 -0.15
CA ASP A 6 0.44 5.61 -0.81
C ASP A 6 1.64 5.18 0.06
N PHE A 7 2.12 6.03 0.98
CA PHE A 7 3.20 5.66 1.91
C PHE A 7 2.70 4.72 2.99
N LEU A 8 1.48 4.93 3.47
CA LEU A 8 0.83 4.01 4.39
C LEU A 8 0.57 2.67 3.72
N LEU A 9 0.03 2.67 2.51
CA LEU A 9 -0.21 1.45 1.74
C LEU A 9 1.08 0.68 1.45
N GLN A 10 2.17 1.37 1.11
CA GLN A 10 3.49 0.72 0.94
C GLN A 10 4.00 0.07 2.21
N TYR A 11 3.75 0.71 3.37
CA TYR A 11 4.12 0.13 4.66
C TYR A 11 3.28 -1.10 4.99
N LEU A 12 1.95 -1.03 4.79
CA LEU A 12 1.02 -2.13 5.05
C LEU A 12 1.33 -3.35 4.17
N ASP A 13 1.60 -3.10 2.89
CA ASP A 13 2.08 -4.08 1.90
C ASP A 13 3.39 -4.73 2.36
N HIS A 14 4.42 -3.93 2.64
CA HIS A 14 5.72 -4.46 3.09
C HIS A 14 5.67 -5.25 4.41
N LYS A 15 4.70 -4.94 5.28
CA LYS A 15 4.51 -5.62 6.56
C LYS A 15 3.56 -6.80 6.48
N GLU A 16 2.92 -7.04 5.34
CA GLU A 16 1.83 -8.00 5.19
C GLU A 16 0.79 -7.83 6.30
N MET A 17 0.52 -6.57 6.68
CA MET A 17 -0.26 -6.23 7.88
C MET A 17 -1.75 -6.44 7.59
N PRO A 18 -2.44 -7.32 8.35
CA PRO A 18 -3.88 -7.50 8.18
C PRO A 18 -4.63 -6.19 8.43
N CYS A 19 -5.55 -5.86 7.54
CA CYS A 19 -6.34 -4.64 7.57
C CYS A 19 -7.82 -4.93 7.37
N THR A 20 -8.66 -4.07 7.96
CA THR A 20 -10.08 -3.98 7.66
C THR A 20 -10.33 -2.74 6.82
N PHE A 21 -10.87 -2.91 5.63
CA PHE A 21 -11.22 -1.86 4.68
C PHE A 21 -12.74 -1.66 4.73
N VAL A 22 -13.16 -0.48 5.19
CA VAL A 22 -14.57 -0.08 5.22
C VAL A 22 -14.86 0.70 3.96
N LEU A 23 -15.82 0.22 3.17
CA LEU A 23 -16.23 0.83 1.92
C LEU A 23 -17.50 1.66 2.09
N GLN A 24 -17.76 2.54 1.14
CA GLN A 24 -19.03 3.23 0.99
C GLN A 24 -20.21 2.24 1.02
N GLY A 25 -21.29 2.61 1.72
CA GLY A 25 -22.44 1.74 1.94
C GLY A 25 -22.23 0.65 2.99
N GLY A 26 -21.15 0.71 3.79
CA GLY A 26 -20.93 -0.16 4.95
C GLY A 26 -20.40 -1.55 4.62
N LYS A 27 -20.03 -1.82 3.36
CA LYS A 27 -19.36 -3.08 2.99
C LYS A 27 -17.97 -3.13 3.62
N VAL A 28 -17.55 -4.32 4.03
CA VAL A 28 -16.25 -4.53 4.69
C VAL A 28 -15.45 -5.60 3.93
N VAL A 29 -14.18 -5.31 3.67
CA VAL A 29 -13.21 -6.27 3.13
C VAL A 29 -12.08 -6.41 4.15
N LYS A 30 -11.66 -7.64 4.44
CA LYS A 30 -10.52 -7.93 5.32
C LYS A 30 -9.44 -8.64 4.54
N GLY A 31 -8.19 -8.27 4.77
CA GLY A 31 -7.06 -8.85 4.08
C GLY A 31 -5.80 -8.02 4.23
N ILE A 32 -4.77 -8.40 3.47
CA ILE A 32 -3.50 -7.66 3.38
C ILE A 32 -3.46 -6.87 2.07
N VAL A 33 -2.71 -5.77 2.05
CA VAL A 33 -2.44 -5.05 0.80
C VAL A 33 -1.45 -5.87 -0.03
N ASP A 34 -1.80 -6.20 -1.26
CA ASP A 34 -0.98 -6.98 -2.20
C ASP A 34 -0.81 -6.18 -3.51
N GLY A 35 -0.41 -4.92 -3.36
CA GLY A 35 -0.21 -4.00 -4.47
C GLY A 35 -1.24 -2.88 -4.58
N ARG A 36 -0.91 -1.90 -5.42
CA ARG A 36 -1.65 -0.65 -5.61
C ARG A 36 -1.26 0.02 -6.92
N ASP A 37 -2.17 0.80 -7.46
CA ASP A 37 -1.88 1.78 -8.51
C ASP A 37 -2.35 3.18 -8.08
N GLU A 38 -2.47 4.12 -9.02
CA GLU A 38 -2.91 5.48 -8.74
C GLU A 38 -4.31 5.53 -8.09
N TYR A 39 -5.24 4.69 -8.54
CA TYR A 39 -6.66 4.73 -8.17
C TYR A 39 -7.16 3.51 -7.42
N THR A 40 -6.41 2.41 -7.42
CA THR A 40 -6.82 1.13 -6.86
C THR A 40 -5.83 0.57 -5.83
N ILE A 41 -6.35 -0.29 -4.98
CA ILE A 41 -5.61 -1.11 -4.03
C ILE A 41 -6.06 -2.56 -4.24
N TYR A 42 -5.10 -3.47 -4.33
CA TYR A 42 -5.38 -4.91 -4.38
C TYR A 42 -5.29 -5.46 -2.95
N VAL A 43 -6.35 -6.10 -2.49
CA VAL A 43 -6.44 -6.67 -1.14
C VAL A 43 -6.59 -8.17 -1.24
N GLN A 44 -5.61 -8.91 -0.74
CA GLN A 44 -5.65 -10.36 -0.68
C GLN A 44 -6.36 -10.80 0.59
N SER A 45 -7.48 -11.49 0.41
CA SER A 45 -8.18 -12.24 1.46
C SER A 45 -7.86 -13.73 1.35
N GLU A 46 -8.29 -14.54 2.32
CA GLU A 46 -8.07 -16.00 2.30
C GLU A 46 -8.60 -16.67 1.03
N GLU A 47 -9.72 -16.19 0.49
CA GLU A 47 -10.40 -16.84 -0.64
C GLU A 47 -10.02 -16.26 -2.01
N LYS A 48 -9.70 -14.96 -2.07
CA LYS A 48 -9.49 -14.23 -3.33
C LYS A 48 -8.81 -12.88 -3.14
N THR A 49 -8.37 -12.31 -4.25
CA THR A 49 -7.91 -10.91 -4.35
C THR A 49 -9.07 -10.00 -4.76
N HIS A 50 -9.22 -8.90 -4.03
CA HIS A 50 -10.22 -7.85 -4.30
C HIS A 50 -9.51 -6.64 -4.88
N CYS A 51 -10.02 -6.08 -5.99
CA CYS A 51 -9.59 -4.77 -6.48
C CYS A 51 -10.54 -3.70 -5.93
N LEU A 52 -10.00 -2.81 -5.09
CA LEU A 52 -10.75 -1.75 -4.41
C LEU A 52 -10.37 -0.39 -5.00
N PHE A 53 -11.35 0.40 -5.42
CA PHE A 53 -11.11 1.79 -5.78
C PHE A 53 -10.87 2.63 -4.53
N LYS A 54 -9.78 3.42 -4.50
CA LYS A 54 -9.46 4.31 -3.37
C LYS A 54 -10.61 5.27 -3.05
N GLY A 55 -11.32 5.75 -4.07
CA GLY A 55 -12.46 6.66 -3.90
C GLY A 55 -13.68 6.03 -3.22
N SER A 56 -13.76 4.70 -3.11
CA SER A 56 -14.86 4.02 -2.41
C SER A 56 -14.50 3.56 -0.99
N ILE A 57 -13.24 3.73 -0.56
CA ILE A 57 -12.78 3.38 0.77
C ILE A 57 -13.01 4.57 1.71
N MET A 58 -13.73 4.31 2.80
CA MET A 58 -13.97 5.27 3.87
C MET A 58 -12.87 5.19 4.93
N ASP A 59 -12.58 3.98 5.42
CA ASP A 59 -11.59 3.73 6.46
C ASP A 59 -10.70 2.55 6.12
N ILE A 60 -9.43 2.66 6.51
CA ILE A 60 -8.47 1.55 6.53
C ILE A 60 -8.03 1.40 7.99
N ILE A 61 -8.34 0.24 8.57
CA ILE A 61 -8.10 -0.05 9.98
C ILE A 61 -7.08 -1.19 10.05
N PRO A 62 -5.80 -0.89 10.33
CA PRO A 62 -4.77 -1.91 10.51
C PRO A 62 -5.00 -2.71 11.81
N ALA A 63 -4.64 -3.98 11.81
CA ALA A 63 -4.76 -4.85 12.98
C ALA A 63 -3.82 -4.43 14.13
N GLU A 64 -2.74 -3.72 13.80
CA GLU A 64 -1.72 -3.28 14.75
C GLU A 64 -1.49 -1.76 14.68
N LYS A 65 -0.88 -1.21 15.73
CA LYS A 65 -0.50 0.21 15.74
C LYS A 65 0.58 0.47 14.70
N LEU A 66 0.38 1.52 13.91
CA LEU A 66 1.35 1.95 12.92
C LEU A 66 2.63 2.50 13.57
N ASP A 67 3.78 2.03 13.11
CA ASP A 67 5.07 2.61 13.46
C ASP A 67 5.42 3.73 12.46
N LEU A 68 5.19 4.97 12.89
CA LEU A 68 5.44 6.17 12.09
C LEU A 68 6.91 6.37 11.69
N LYS A 69 7.86 5.87 12.49
CA LYS A 69 9.30 5.94 12.16
C LYS A 69 9.62 4.91 11.08
N ALA A 70 9.08 3.70 11.21
CA ALA A 70 9.25 2.65 10.21
C ALA A 70 8.63 3.03 8.86
N ILE A 71 7.45 3.66 8.85
CA ILE A 71 6.80 4.14 7.61
C ILE A 71 7.74 5.04 6.81
N GLN A 72 8.40 6.01 7.47
CA GLN A 72 9.33 6.92 6.81
C GLN A 72 10.55 6.18 6.24
N ALA A 73 11.14 5.28 7.02
CA ALA A 73 12.32 4.53 6.63
C ALA A 73 12.05 3.60 5.42
N ILE A 74 10.94 2.84 5.46
CA ILE A 74 10.53 1.94 4.39
C ILE A 74 10.25 2.72 3.10
N THR A 75 9.51 3.82 3.23
CA THR A 75 9.19 4.69 2.08
C THR A 75 10.43 5.27 1.43
N TYR A 76 11.37 5.78 2.25
CA TYR A 76 12.62 6.34 1.76
C TYR A 76 13.46 5.30 1.02
N LYS A 77 13.58 4.10 1.60
CA LYS A 77 14.34 2.99 1.00
C LYS A 77 13.73 2.58 -0.35
N TRP A 78 12.42 2.38 -0.40
CA TRP A 78 11.71 1.97 -1.62
C TRP A 78 11.87 3.00 -2.76
N ASN A 79 11.68 4.29 -2.46
CA ASN A 79 11.86 5.36 -3.46
C ASN A 79 13.27 5.40 -4.04
N ASN A 80 14.28 5.12 -3.23
CA ASN A 80 15.67 5.08 -3.68
C ASN A 80 15.97 3.83 -4.53
N GLU A 81 15.36 2.69 -4.20
CA GLU A 81 15.46 1.47 -5.00
C GLU A 81 14.84 1.64 -6.38
N GLN A 82 13.67 2.28 -6.49
CA GLN A 82 13.04 2.56 -7.79
C GLN A 82 13.91 3.48 -8.64
N LYS A 83 14.45 4.57 -8.07
CA LYS A 83 15.39 5.46 -8.76
C LYS A 83 16.65 4.74 -9.26
N LYS A 84 17.16 3.77 -8.51
CA LYS A 84 18.30 2.95 -8.94
C LYS A 84 17.92 2.04 -10.11
N LYS A 85 16.77 1.37 -10.04
CA LYS A 85 16.25 0.52 -11.13
C LYS A 85 16.04 1.32 -12.42
N GLU A 86 15.45 2.51 -12.34
CA GLU A 86 15.26 3.41 -13.48
C GLU A 86 16.59 3.85 -14.12
N LYS A 87 17.60 4.17 -13.31
CA LYS A 87 18.95 4.53 -13.80
C LYS A 87 19.65 3.33 -14.45
N SER A 88 19.57 2.15 -13.85
CA SER A 88 20.16 0.93 -14.42
C SER A 88 19.47 0.51 -15.73
N GLN A 89 18.15 0.69 -15.85
CA GLN A 89 17.44 0.44 -17.11
C GLN A 89 17.82 1.44 -18.21
N LYS A 90 17.96 2.73 -17.89
CA LYS A 90 18.42 3.75 -18.85
C LYS A 90 19.84 3.49 -19.35
N ASN A 91 20.71 2.94 -18.51
CA ASN A 91 22.10 2.63 -18.88
C ASN A 91 22.24 1.34 -19.73
N ASN A 92 21.23 0.48 -19.77
CA ASN A 92 21.24 -0.77 -20.56
C ASN A 92 20.59 -0.62 -21.95
N ILE A 93 20.16 0.59 -22.33
CA ILE A 93 19.49 0.89 -23.61
C ILE A 93 20.46 1.65 -24.57
N PHE A 94 21.74 1.76 -24.21
CA PHE A 94 22.81 2.30 -25.05
C PHE A 94 23.96 1.31 -25.20
#